data_AF-A0A1V5SL00-F1
#
_entry.id   AF-A0A1V5SL00-F1
#
_cell.length_a   1.000
_cell.length_b   1.000
_cell.length_c   1.000
_cell.angle_alpha   90.00
_cell.angle_beta   90.00
_cell.angle_gamma   90.00
#
_symmetry.space_group_name_H-M   'P 1'
#
loop_
_entity.id
_entity.type
_entity.pdbx_description
1 polymer ?
#
loop_
_entity_poly.entity_id
_entity_poly.type
_entity_poly.pdbx_seq_one_letter_code
_entity_poly.pdbx_strand_id
1 'polypeptide(L)'
;MDSSSVSGTVFASRGSGNYVREPLPTPPVPMPTLTKKWYDDEISVAKTYPKGNATYTSIDLTGQTLYVNGKVRLTNASGTGTIVSVGSLDVNGTIGSGVTIISDSTVSIGANSRVSPDVTFYGRNAVTVGNPGIVMEKVAILSPGKVDISSGAAISGVVFADGKITVSGSSVVAGSVAAGGGMTLDASTVIQDGKKLPQRVPPGVTGKEGAVVLSDWRE
;
A
#
# COMPACT_ATOMS: atom_id res chain seq x y z
N MET A 1 0.35 -28.74 -0.08
CA MET A 1 0.28 -28.19 -1.45
C MET A 1 0.06 -26.70 -1.26
N ASP A 2 1.14 -25.93 -1.28
CA ASP A 2 1.11 -24.47 -1.11
C ASP A 2 1.20 -23.84 -2.50
N SER A 3 0.07 -23.84 -3.22
CA SER A 3 -0.03 -23.20 -4.52
C SER A 3 -0.45 -21.75 -4.33
N SER A 4 0.28 -20.82 -4.96
CA SER A 4 -0.19 -19.45 -5.11
C SER A 4 -1.21 -19.38 -6.25
N SER A 5 -2.09 -18.38 -6.24
CA SER A 5 -3.05 -18.19 -7.34
C SER A 5 -3.16 -16.73 -7.72
N VAL A 6 -3.37 -16.49 -9.01
CA VAL A 6 -3.66 -15.15 -9.54
C VAL A 6 -4.92 -15.25 -10.38
N SER A 7 -5.88 -14.36 -10.15
CA SER A 7 -7.08 -14.21 -10.97
C SER A 7 -7.14 -12.79 -11.51
N GLY A 8 -6.95 -12.60 -12.81
CA GLY A 8 -6.96 -11.29 -13.47
C GLY A 8 -5.60 -10.60 -13.55
N THR A 9 -5.65 -9.28 -13.81
CA THR A 9 -4.49 -8.43 -14.07
C THR A 9 -3.66 -8.09 -12.83
N VAL A 10 -2.34 -8.20 -12.96
CA VAL A 10 -1.35 -7.62 -12.04
C VAL A 10 -0.28 -6.86 -12.90
N PHE A 11 0.62 -6.06 -12.36
CA PHE A 11 1.79 -5.60 -13.12
C PHE A 11 3.07 -5.98 -12.38
N ALA A 12 4.04 -6.55 -13.07
CA ALA A 12 5.37 -6.81 -12.54
C ALA A 12 6.39 -6.87 -13.69
N SER A 13 7.57 -6.28 -13.56
CA SER A 13 8.60 -6.42 -14.60
C SER A 13 9.28 -7.80 -14.61
N ARG A 14 9.20 -8.56 -13.51
CA ARG A 14 9.65 -9.96 -13.33
C ARG A 14 8.84 -10.65 -12.23
N GLY A 15 8.68 -11.98 -12.27
CA GLY A 15 7.89 -12.75 -11.30
C GLY A 15 8.56 -14.03 -10.76
N SER A 16 8.18 -14.49 -9.56
CA SER A 16 8.54 -15.82 -9.03
C SER A 16 7.44 -16.40 -8.14
N GLY A 17 7.10 -17.68 -8.27
CA GLY A 17 6.07 -18.36 -7.47
C GLY A 17 5.38 -19.51 -8.20
N ASN A 18 4.50 -20.25 -7.51
CA ASN A 18 3.69 -21.32 -8.11
C ASN A 18 2.32 -20.77 -8.54
N TYR A 19 2.17 -20.28 -9.77
CA TYR A 19 0.89 -19.77 -10.30
C TYR A 19 0.70 -20.14 -11.78
N VAL A 20 -0.54 -20.08 -12.26
CA VAL A 20 -0.88 -20.26 -13.68
C VAL A 20 -0.66 -18.95 -14.42
N ARG A 21 0.04 -19.03 -15.56
CA ARG A 21 0.45 -17.89 -16.40
C ARG A 21 -0.39 -17.86 -17.68
N GLU A 22 -0.99 -16.72 -18.01
CA GLU A 22 -1.73 -16.48 -19.27
C GLU A 22 -0.89 -15.66 -20.29
N PRO A 23 -1.15 -15.68 -21.62
CA PRO A 23 -0.26 -15.08 -22.66
C PRO A 23 -0.45 -13.58 -23.01
N LEU A 24 0.53 -12.66 -22.89
CA LEU A 24 0.38 -11.17 -22.92
C LEU A 24 -0.73 -10.52 -23.79
N PRO A 25 -1.43 -9.46 -23.30
CA PRO A 25 -2.40 -8.72 -24.10
C PRO A 25 -1.71 -7.93 -25.22
N THR A 26 -2.38 -7.78 -26.36
CA THR A 26 -1.86 -7.05 -27.53
C THR A 26 -2.82 -5.91 -27.91
N PRO A 27 -2.38 -4.63 -27.92
CA PRO A 27 -1.03 -4.15 -27.57
C PRO A 27 -0.73 -4.26 -26.07
N PRO A 28 0.56 -4.24 -25.67
CA PRO A 28 0.95 -4.18 -24.27
C PRO A 28 0.36 -2.93 -23.64
N VAL A 29 -0.13 -3.06 -22.43
CA VAL A 29 -0.66 -1.90 -21.71
C VAL A 29 0.45 -1.22 -20.91
N PRO A 30 0.50 0.12 -20.93
CA PRO A 30 1.49 0.87 -20.16
C PRO A 30 1.35 0.61 -18.66
N MET A 31 2.49 0.35 -18.02
CA MET A 31 2.55 0.23 -16.57
C MET A 31 2.17 1.58 -15.91
N PRO A 32 1.33 1.58 -14.86
CA PRO A 32 1.06 2.79 -14.11
C PRO A 32 2.34 3.33 -13.46
N THR A 33 2.40 4.64 -13.27
CA THR A 33 3.52 5.30 -12.57
C THR A 33 3.00 6.03 -11.33
N LEU A 34 3.75 5.94 -10.24
CA LEU A 34 3.50 6.71 -9.02
C LEU A 34 4.31 8.01 -9.08
N THR A 35 3.63 9.14 -9.25
CA THR A 35 4.25 10.45 -9.09
C THR A 35 4.50 10.72 -7.61
N LYS A 36 5.76 10.99 -7.27
CA LYS A 36 6.21 11.13 -5.88
C LYS A 36 6.04 12.55 -5.35
N LYS A 37 5.76 13.51 -6.23
CA LYS A 37 5.77 14.95 -5.94
C LYS A 37 4.97 15.31 -4.69
N TRP A 38 3.71 14.88 -4.59
CA TRP A 38 2.89 15.21 -3.43
C TRP A 38 3.50 14.67 -2.12
N TYR A 39 3.92 13.41 -2.11
CA TYR A 39 4.59 12.79 -0.95
C TYR A 39 5.92 13.48 -0.61
N ASP A 40 6.71 13.84 -1.61
CA ASP A 40 7.98 14.54 -1.46
C ASP A 40 7.79 15.93 -0.85
N ASP A 41 6.75 16.67 -1.30
CA ASP A 41 6.39 17.98 -0.79
C ASP A 41 5.97 17.89 0.70
N GLU A 42 5.08 16.96 1.06
CA GLU A 42 4.62 16.73 2.44
C GLU A 42 5.79 16.36 3.37
N ILE A 43 6.68 15.46 2.92
CA ILE A 43 7.88 15.07 3.66
C ILE A 43 8.84 16.25 3.82
N SER A 44 8.99 17.08 2.78
CA SER A 44 9.82 18.28 2.83
C SER A 44 9.33 19.26 3.90
N VAL A 45 8.01 19.44 4.01
CA VAL A 45 7.39 20.22 5.09
C VAL A 45 7.70 19.60 6.45
N ALA A 46 7.51 18.28 6.61
CA ALA A 46 7.82 17.59 7.86
C ALA A 46 9.28 17.79 8.31
N LYS A 47 10.24 17.85 7.39
CA LYS A 47 11.68 18.06 7.69
C LYS A 47 11.97 19.43 8.32
N THR A 48 11.07 20.41 8.18
CA THR A 48 11.22 21.75 8.78
C THR A 48 10.85 21.79 10.27
N TYR A 49 10.12 20.79 10.78
CA TYR A 49 9.72 20.72 12.18
C TYR A 49 10.89 20.30 13.08
N PRO A 50 10.84 20.60 14.39
CA PRO A 50 11.85 20.12 15.34
C PRO A 50 12.01 18.60 15.29
N LYS A 51 13.26 18.12 15.27
CA LYS A 51 13.55 16.68 15.26
C LYS A 51 13.00 16.02 16.53
N GLY A 52 12.28 14.93 16.37
CA GLY A 52 11.71 14.21 17.50
C GLY A 52 10.84 13.04 17.07
N ASN A 53 10.91 11.96 17.85
CA ASN A 53 9.99 10.84 17.70
C ASN A 53 8.69 11.16 18.43
N ALA A 54 7.57 10.68 17.91
CA ALA A 54 6.25 10.86 18.50
C ALA A 54 5.55 9.52 18.70
N THR A 55 4.71 9.44 19.73
CA THR A 55 3.83 8.30 19.99
C THR A 55 2.43 8.81 20.24
N TYR A 56 1.46 8.30 19.47
CA TYR A 56 0.06 8.66 19.57
C TYR A 56 -0.78 7.43 19.88
N THR A 57 -1.27 7.36 21.11
CA THR A 57 -2.25 6.34 21.50
C THR A 57 -3.60 6.59 20.83
N SER A 58 -3.96 7.86 20.64
CA SER A 58 -5.15 8.27 19.88
C SER A 58 -4.93 9.67 19.33
N ILE A 59 -5.38 9.91 18.10
CA ILE A 59 -5.43 11.24 17.49
C ILE A 59 -6.68 11.37 16.62
N ASP A 60 -7.34 12.53 16.69
CA ASP A 60 -8.34 12.94 15.71
C ASP A 60 -7.72 14.01 14.81
N LEU A 61 -7.66 13.74 13.51
CA LEU A 61 -7.03 14.62 12.53
C LEU A 61 -7.93 15.77 12.14
N THR A 62 -9.27 15.65 12.25
CA THR A 62 -10.22 16.75 11.94
C THR A 62 -10.04 17.42 10.57
N GLY A 63 -9.49 16.71 9.58
CA GLY A 63 -9.16 17.24 8.25
C GLY A 63 -7.74 17.78 8.09
N GLN A 64 -6.94 17.78 9.15
CA GLN A 64 -5.62 18.42 9.19
C GLN A 64 -4.47 17.44 8.84
N THR A 65 -3.30 18.02 8.58
CA THR A 65 -2.05 17.28 8.43
C THR A 65 -1.21 17.39 9.71
N LEU A 66 -0.85 16.24 10.28
CA LEU A 66 0.14 16.11 11.34
C LEU A 66 1.52 15.86 10.74
N TYR A 67 2.48 16.73 11.00
CA TYR A 67 3.89 16.58 10.59
C TYR A 67 4.80 16.19 11.75
N VAL A 68 5.65 15.17 11.55
CA VAL A 68 6.63 14.71 12.55
C VAL A 68 8.00 14.51 11.92
N ASN A 69 9.00 15.28 12.37
CA ASN A 69 10.40 15.13 11.95
C ASN A 69 11.12 14.01 12.74
N GLY A 70 10.61 12.80 12.63
CA GLY A 70 11.14 11.62 13.30
C GLY A 70 10.20 10.44 13.18
N LYS A 71 10.47 9.38 13.94
CA LYS A 71 9.67 8.16 13.96
C LYS A 71 8.32 8.39 14.62
N VAL A 72 7.26 7.79 14.07
CA VAL A 72 5.92 7.79 14.65
C VAL A 72 5.53 6.37 15.07
N ARG A 73 4.97 6.23 16.28
CA ARG A 73 4.20 5.06 16.70
C ARG A 73 2.75 5.47 16.87
N LEU A 74 1.84 4.79 16.18
CA LEU A 74 0.43 5.15 16.09
C LEU A 74 -0.44 3.95 16.47
N THR A 75 -1.28 4.13 17.48
CA THR A 75 -2.30 3.13 17.84
C THR A 75 -3.62 3.48 17.18
N ASN A 76 -4.22 4.65 17.47
CA ASN A 76 -5.49 5.04 16.88
C ASN A 76 -5.41 6.37 16.14
N ALA A 77 -5.99 6.44 14.95
CA ALA A 77 -6.23 7.67 14.22
C ALA A 77 -7.68 7.71 13.72
N SER A 78 -8.35 8.84 13.89
CA SER A 78 -9.69 9.11 13.37
C SER A 78 -9.74 10.50 12.76
N GLY A 79 -10.89 10.85 12.17
CA GLY A 79 -11.03 12.06 11.37
C GLY A 79 -10.24 11.91 10.06
N THR A 80 -10.81 12.37 8.96
CA THR A 80 -10.04 12.44 7.70
C THR A 80 -8.81 13.30 7.92
N GLY A 81 -7.71 13.06 7.22
CA GLY A 81 -6.51 13.88 7.35
C GLY A 81 -5.25 13.09 7.03
N THR A 82 -4.09 13.71 7.27
CA THR A 82 -2.80 13.15 6.89
C THR A 82 -1.85 13.09 8.07
N ILE A 83 -1.08 12.01 8.20
CA ILE A 83 0.02 11.88 9.14
C ILE A 83 1.31 11.69 8.34
N VAL A 84 2.30 12.56 8.54
CA VAL A 84 3.56 12.56 7.82
C VAL A 84 4.72 12.37 8.80
N SER A 85 5.56 11.37 8.53
CA SER A 85 6.73 11.04 9.35
C SER A 85 8.00 11.05 8.49
N VAL A 86 9.03 11.77 8.92
CA VAL A 86 10.38 11.68 8.31
C VAL A 86 11.07 10.37 8.70
N GLY A 87 10.72 9.79 9.84
CA GLY A 87 11.19 8.47 10.25
C GLY A 87 10.29 7.34 9.74
N SER A 88 10.45 6.15 10.31
CA SER A 88 9.49 5.06 10.13
C SER A 88 8.16 5.38 10.83
N LEU A 89 7.07 4.79 10.36
CA LEU A 89 5.76 4.92 10.97
C LEU A 89 5.17 3.53 11.27
N ASP A 90 5.02 3.22 12.55
CA ASP A 90 4.47 1.94 13.01
C ASP A 90 3.00 2.12 13.39
N VAL A 91 2.11 1.39 12.74
CA VAL A 91 0.67 1.33 13.03
C VAL A 91 0.36 0.06 13.80
N ASN A 92 -0.32 0.16 14.94
CA ASN A 92 -0.69 -1.01 15.76
C ASN A 92 -2.03 -0.80 16.47
N GLY A 93 -3.07 -0.42 15.73
CA GLY A 93 -4.43 -0.23 16.25
C GLY A 93 -5.40 0.26 15.17
N THR A 94 -6.39 1.08 15.53
CA THR A 94 -7.49 1.42 14.61
C THR A 94 -7.18 2.66 13.77
N ILE A 95 -7.23 2.55 12.45
CA ILE A 95 -7.13 3.68 11.53
C ILE A 95 -8.49 3.90 10.87
N GLY A 96 -9.10 5.04 11.16
CA GLY A 96 -10.40 5.45 10.63
C GLY A 96 -10.35 5.83 9.15
N SER A 97 -11.54 5.93 8.55
CA SER A 97 -11.66 6.16 7.11
C SER A 97 -11.12 7.52 6.65
N GLY A 98 -10.53 7.53 5.46
CA GLY A 98 -9.99 8.74 4.83
C GLY A 98 -8.71 9.29 5.48
N VAL A 99 -8.05 8.50 6.33
CA VAL A 99 -6.73 8.82 6.87
C VAL A 99 -5.66 8.47 5.83
N THR A 100 -4.71 9.39 5.62
CA THR A 100 -3.50 9.15 4.82
C THR A 100 -2.27 9.12 5.70
N ILE A 101 -1.42 8.12 5.52
CA ILE A 101 -0.22 7.87 6.31
C ILE A 101 0.98 7.90 5.37
N ILE A 102 1.94 8.78 5.64
CA ILE A 102 3.12 9.02 4.81
C ILE A 102 4.37 8.84 5.68
N SER A 103 5.33 8.06 5.19
CA SER A 103 6.66 7.93 5.80
C SER A 103 7.76 8.13 4.75
N ASP A 104 8.78 8.93 5.08
CA ASP A 104 10.04 9.06 4.31
C ASP A 104 10.91 7.78 4.42
N SER A 105 10.46 6.78 5.17
CA SER A 105 11.11 5.50 5.36
C SER A 105 10.09 4.36 5.19
N THR A 106 9.88 3.54 6.22
CA THR A 106 8.97 2.39 6.20
C THR A 106 7.68 2.67 6.97
N VAL A 107 6.54 2.29 6.40
CA VAL A 107 5.29 2.11 7.13
C VAL A 107 5.15 0.63 7.52
N SER A 108 4.96 0.36 8.80
CA SER A 108 4.78 -1.00 9.33
C SER A 108 3.39 -1.16 9.92
N ILE A 109 2.59 -2.10 9.41
CA ILE A 109 1.22 -2.36 9.88
C ILE A 109 1.22 -3.63 10.73
N GLY A 110 1.07 -3.43 12.05
CA GLY A 110 1.15 -4.43 13.09
C GLY A 110 -0.14 -5.24 13.27
N ALA A 111 -0.04 -6.35 14.02
CA ALA A 111 -1.08 -7.38 14.17
C ALA A 111 -2.43 -6.86 14.68
N ASN A 112 -2.40 -5.83 15.53
CA ASN A 112 -3.61 -5.31 16.14
C ASN A 112 -4.31 -4.27 15.26
N SER A 113 -3.85 -4.10 14.02
CA SER A 113 -4.35 -3.03 13.16
C SER A 113 -5.73 -3.36 12.60
N ARG A 114 -6.66 -2.41 12.75
CA ARG A 114 -7.98 -2.42 12.12
C ARG A 114 -8.06 -1.19 11.22
N VAL A 115 -8.11 -1.41 9.91
CA VAL A 115 -8.05 -0.31 8.94
C VAL A 115 -9.41 -0.17 8.27
N SER A 116 -10.04 0.98 8.48
CA SER A 116 -11.30 1.34 7.82
C SER A 116 -11.09 1.63 6.33
N PRO A 117 -12.17 1.68 5.53
CA PRO A 117 -12.09 2.01 4.10
C PRO A 117 -11.43 3.35 3.79
N ASP A 118 -10.86 3.45 2.59
CA ASP A 118 -10.27 4.68 2.03
C ASP A 118 -9.06 5.21 2.80
N VAL A 119 -8.31 4.31 3.43
CA VAL A 119 -7.01 4.63 4.05
C VAL A 119 -5.89 4.47 3.03
N THR A 120 -4.98 5.45 2.99
CA THR A 120 -3.79 5.39 2.15
C THR A 120 -2.54 5.24 3.02
N PHE A 121 -1.69 4.28 2.69
CA PHE A 121 -0.36 4.10 3.25
C PHE A 121 0.68 4.34 2.17
N TYR A 122 1.59 5.27 2.42
CA TYR A 122 2.76 5.52 1.62
C TYR A 122 4.02 5.39 2.46
N GLY A 123 4.94 4.51 2.06
CA GLY A 123 6.27 4.44 2.63
C GLY A 123 7.32 4.55 1.54
N ARG A 124 8.22 5.53 1.61
CA ARG A 124 9.25 5.75 0.58
C ARG A 124 10.09 4.50 0.34
N ASN A 125 10.52 3.85 1.42
CA ASN A 125 11.39 2.66 1.35
C ASN A 125 10.59 1.37 1.34
N ALA A 126 9.54 1.28 2.17
CA ALA A 126 8.69 0.11 2.19
C ALA A 126 7.32 0.37 2.83
N VAL A 127 6.33 -0.44 2.47
CA VAL A 127 5.17 -0.72 3.32
C VAL A 127 5.17 -2.20 3.67
N THR A 128 5.02 -2.52 4.95
CA THR A 128 5.02 -3.91 5.44
C THR A 128 3.72 -4.23 6.17
N VAL A 129 3.14 -5.38 5.85
CA VAL A 129 1.92 -5.93 6.47
C VAL A 129 2.25 -7.34 6.94
N GLY A 130 2.39 -7.51 8.26
CA GLY A 130 3.20 -8.60 8.80
C GLY A 130 2.49 -9.66 9.63
N ASN A 131 1.16 -9.68 9.74
CA ASN A 131 0.51 -10.44 10.82
C ASN A 131 -0.81 -11.10 10.42
N PRO A 132 -1.14 -12.25 11.04
CA PRO A 132 -2.38 -12.97 10.79
C PRO A 132 -3.60 -12.19 11.27
N GLY A 133 -4.68 -12.29 10.51
CA GLY A 133 -5.98 -11.70 10.85
C GLY A 133 -6.14 -10.23 10.51
N ILE A 134 -5.14 -9.59 9.91
CA ILE A 134 -5.31 -8.25 9.34
C ILE A 134 -6.26 -8.34 8.14
N VAL A 135 -7.38 -7.62 8.21
CA VAL A 135 -8.31 -7.42 7.11
C VAL A 135 -8.41 -5.93 6.82
N MET A 136 -8.12 -5.54 5.59
CA MET A 136 -8.26 -4.16 5.12
C MET A 136 -9.12 -4.13 3.86
N GLU A 137 -10.03 -3.16 3.78
CA GLU A 137 -10.87 -2.99 2.61
C GLU A 137 -10.73 -1.62 1.99
N LYS A 138 -10.73 -1.55 0.65
CA LYS A 138 -10.67 -0.31 -0.11
C LYS A 138 -9.51 0.61 0.33
N VAL A 139 -8.34 0.02 0.55
CA VAL A 139 -7.13 0.76 0.94
C VAL A 139 -6.24 1.07 -0.26
N ALA A 140 -5.27 1.97 -0.07
CA ALA A 140 -4.16 2.14 -0.98
C ALA A 140 -2.85 1.91 -0.24
N ILE A 141 -1.98 1.07 -0.79
CA ILE A 141 -0.65 0.77 -0.28
C ILE A 141 0.36 1.09 -1.37
N LEU A 142 1.21 2.08 -1.15
CA LEU A 142 2.04 2.68 -2.18
C LEU A 142 3.50 2.76 -1.68
N SER A 143 4.45 2.33 -2.50
CA SER A 143 5.88 2.47 -2.16
C SER A 143 6.79 2.59 -3.38
N PRO A 144 7.65 3.61 -3.48
CA PRO A 144 8.76 3.59 -4.43
C PRO A 144 9.74 2.43 -4.21
N GLY A 145 9.87 1.93 -2.97
CA GLY A 145 10.79 0.85 -2.64
C GLY A 145 10.14 -0.53 -2.78
N LYS A 146 9.47 -1.01 -1.74
CA LYS A 146 8.84 -2.33 -1.76
C LYS A 146 7.55 -2.41 -0.95
N VAL A 147 6.73 -3.40 -1.26
CA VAL A 147 5.58 -3.78 -0.42
C VAL A 147 5.72 -5.26 -0.05
N ASP A 148 5.75 -5.54 1.24
CA ASP A 148 5.79 -6.91 1.76
C ASP A 148 4.51 -7.21 2.54
N ILE A 149 3.73 -8.18 2.05
CA ILE A 149 2.47 -8.65 2.64
C ILE A 149 2.70 -10.11 3.03
N SER A 150 2.41 -10.46 4.28
CA SER A 150 2.72 -11.79 4.82
C SER A 150 1.73 -12.24 5.88
N SER A 151 1.90 -13.50 6.28
CA SER A 151 1.26 -14.07 7.47
C SER A 151 -0.27 -14.11 7.43
N GLY A 152 -0.88 -14.20 6.26
CA GLY A 152 -2.33 -14.42 6.13
C GLY A 152 -3.16 -13.13 6.16
N ALA A 153 -2.53 -11.99 5.90
CA ALA A 153 -3.24 -10.73 5.70
C ALA A 153 -4.18 -10.79 4.49
N ALA A 154 -5.40 -10.27 4.65
CA ALA A 154 -6.38 -10.06 3.59
C ALA A 154 -6.51 -8.57 3.29
N ILE A 155 -6.10 -8.16 2.10
CA ILE A 155 -6.07 -6.76 1.69
C ILE A 155 -6.95 -6.62 0.47
N SER A 156 -7.77 -5.57 0.44
CA SER A 156 -8.44 -5.19 -0.79
C SER A 156 -8.32 -3.71 -1.11
N GLY A 157 -8.05 -3.38 -2.38
CA GLY A 157 -7.73 -2.03 -2.81
C GLY A 157 -6.60 -1.95 -3.83
N VAL A 158 -5.78 -0.90 -3.74
CA VAL A 158 -4.63 -0.67 -4.61
C VAL A 158 -3.35 -1.01 -3.87
N VAL A 159 -2.48 -1.81 -4.49
CA VAL A 159 -1.13 -2.10 -4.00
C VAL A 159 -0.13 -1.79 -5.11
N PHE A 160 0.70 -0.79 -4.91
CA PHE A 160 1.68 -0.36 -5.91
C PHE A 160 3.08 -0.28 -5.30
N ALA A 161 4.07 -0.84 -6.00
CA ALA A 161 5.48 -0.57 -5.72
C ALA A 161 6.26 -0.22 -6.99
N ASP A 162 7.14 0.79 -6.99
CA ASP A 162 8.08 0.95 -8.12
C ASP A 162 9.15 -0.14 -8.10
N GLY A 163 9.54 -0.62 -6.91
CA GLY A 163 10.46 -1.76 -6.78
C GLY A 163 9.71 -3.08 -6.68
N LYS A 164 9.78 -3.75 -5.53
CA LYS A 164 9.31 -5.14 -5.39
C LYS A 164 8.00 -5.27 -4.61
N ILE A 165 7.13 -6.19 -5.02
CA ILE A 165 6.03 -6.68 -4.19
C ILE A 165 6.31 -8.14 -3.78
N THR A 166 6.16 -8.45 -2.50
CA THR A 166 6.17 -9.82 -1.98
C THR A 166 4.84 -10.09 -1.28
N VAL A 167 4.14 -11.16 -1.66
CA VAL A 167 2.94 -11.65 -0.96
C VAL A 167 3.20 -13.08 -0.51
N SER A 168 2.97 -13.38 0.78
CA SER A 168 3.33 -14.66 1.37
C SER A 168 2.36 -15.16 2.44
N GLY A 169 2.41 -16.46 2.76
CA GLY A 169 1.83 -17.02 3.99
C GLY A 169 0.31 -17.03 4.03
N SER A 170 -0.35 -17.54 3.00
CA SER A 170 -1.81 -17.58 2.83
C SER A 170 -2.49 -16.21 2.74
N SER A 171 -1.73 -15.16 2.44
CA SER A 171 -2.26 -13.82 2.21
C SER A 171 -3.08 -13.71 0.92
N VAL A 172 -4.09 -12.84 0.96
CA VAL A 172 -4.95 -12.52 -0.19
C VAL A 172 -4.91 -11.03 -0.47
N VAL A 173 -4.69 -10.64 -1.72
CA VAL A 173 -4.78 -9.25 -2.19
C VAL A 173 -5.84 -9.16 -3.28
N ALA A 174 -6.93 -8.41 -3.06
CA ALA A 174 -8.02 -8.24 -4.02
C ALA A 174 -8.14 -6.78 -4.49
N GLY A 175 -7.95 -6.48 -5.78
CA GLY A 175 -8.09 -5.13 -6.31
C GLY A 175 -7.18 -4.85 -7.48
N SER A 176 -6.27 -3.88 -7.36
CA SER A 176 -5.26 -3.60 -8.39
C SER A 176 -3.87 -3.69 -7.78
N VAL A 177 -2.97 -4.47 -8.40
CA VAL A 177 -1.61 -4.69 -7.89
C VAL A 177 -0.59 -4.42 -9.00
N ALA A 178 0.44 -3.64 -8.71
CA ALA A 178 1.49 -3.29 -9.68
C ALA A 178 2.89 -3.13 -9.04
N ALA A 179 3.92 -3.69 -9.66
CA ALA A 179 5.31 -3.74 -9.19
C ALA A 179 6.30 -3.36 -10.32
N GLY A 180 7.10 -2.31 -10.18
CA GLY A 180 7.99 -1.87 -11.27
C GLY A 180 9.26 -2.70 -11.41
N GLY A 181 9.75 -3.29 -10.32
CA GLY A 181 10.96 -4.13 -10.27
C GLY A 181 10.68 -5.63 -10.25
N GLY A 182 9.60 -6.09 -9.59
CA GLY A 182 9.18 -7.48 -9.67
C GLY A 182 8.21 -7.93 -8.57
N MET A 183 7.64 -9.12 -8.73
CA MET A 183 6.67 -9.69 -7.80
C MET A 183 7.03 -11.11 -7.36
N THR A 184 6.91 -11.40 -6.08
CA THR A 184 7.04 -12.76 -5.52
C THR A 184 5.74 -13.15 -4.83
N LEU A 185 5.17 -14.30 -5.20
CA LEU A 185 3.95 -14.86 -4.61
C LEU A 185 4.23 -16.24 -4.03
N ASP A 186 4.15 -16.39 -2.71
CA ASP A 186 4.48 -17.63 -1.99
C ASP A 186 3.33 -18.09 -1.09
N ALA A 187 2.68 -19.20 -1.45
CA ALA A 187 1.46 -19.67 -0.80
C ALA A 187 0.40 -18.55 -0.67
N SER A 188 0.18 -17.76 -1.72
CA SER A 188 -0.65 -16.53 -1.63
C SER A 188 -1.56 -16.33 -2.84
N THR A 189 -2.58 -15.48 -2.69
CA THR A 189 -3.55 -15.21 -3.75
C THR A 189 -3.64 -13.73 -4.11
N VAL A 190 -3.63 -13.40 -5.40
CA VAL A 190 -3.92 -12.06 -5.90
C VAL A 190 -5.12 -12.12 -6.84
N ILE A 191 -6.13 -11.29 -6.61
CA ILE A 191 -7.37 -11.24 -7.39
C ILE A 191 -7.54 -9.81 -7.89
N GLN A 192 -7.78 -9.64 -9.18
CA GLN A 192 -8.15 -8.35 -9.72
C GLN A 192 -9.65 -8.12 -9.50
N ASP A 193 -10.01 -7.05 -8.79
CA ASP A 193 -11.41 -6.70 -8.54
C ASP A 193 -11.62 -5.18 -8.48
N GLY A 194 -12.16 -4.61 -9.54
CA GLY A 194 -12.47 -3.19 -9.62
C GLY A 194 -13.45 -2.70 -8.55
N LYS A 195 -14.31 -3.58 -8.01
CA LYS A 195 -15.27 -3.23 -6.96
C LYS A 195 -14.60 -3.07 -5.58
N LYS A 196 -13.36 -3.52 -5.47
CA LYS A 196 -12.54 -3.44 -4.25
C LYS A 196 -11.64 -2.22 -4.20
N LEU A 197 -11.61 -1.40 -5.26
CA LEU A 197 -10.81 -0.17 -5.30
C LEU A 197 -11.30 0.86 -4.26
N PRO A 198 -10.38 1.71 -3.74
CA PRO A 198 -10.75 2.84 -2.91
C PRO A 198 -11.70 3.78 -3.67
N GLN A 199 -12.62 4.42 -2.93
CA GLN A 199 -13.53 5.42 -3.49
C GLN A 199 -12.80 6.69 -3.90
N ARG A 200 -11.66 6.97 -3.27
CA ARG A 200 -10.80 8.11 -3.57
C ARG A 200 -9.55 7.63 -4.29
N VAL A 201 -9.23 8.26 -5.41
CA VAL A 201 -7.95 8.04 -6.09
C VAL A 201 -6.84 8.55 -5.17
N PRO A 202 -5.89 7.69 -4.76
CA PRO A 202 -4.80 8.13 -3.90
C PRO A 202 -3.95 9.18 -4.62
N PRO A 203 -3.41 10.18 -3.91
CA PRO A 203 -2.50 11.14 -4.49
C PRO A 203 -1.34 10.45 -5.23
N GLY A 204 -0.90 11.06 -6.32
CA GLY A 204 0.27 10.58 -7.07
C GLY A 204 0.02 9.40 -8.01
N VAL A 205 -1.13 8.72 -7.93
CA VAL A 205 -1.52 7.73 -8.93
C VAL A 205 -1.94 8.46 -10.20
N THR A 206 -1.04 8.55 -11.19
CA THR A 206 -1.30 9.21 -12.47
C THR A 206 -1.61 8.21 -13.57
N GLY A 207 -2.69 8.53 -14.28
CA GLY A 207 -3.39 7.67 -15.22
C GLY A 207 -4.85 8.04 -15.04
N LYS A 208 -5.57 8.33 -16.13
CA LYS A 208 -7.01 8.69 -16.13
C LYS A 208 -7.79 7.84 -15.13
N GLU A 209 -8.96 8.26 -14.67
CA GLU A 209 -9.82 7.43 -13.80
C GLU A 209 -10.21 6.07 -14.47
N GLY A 210 -9.91 5.88 -15.76
CA GLY A 210 -9.88 4.60 -16.48
C GLY A 210 -8.48 4.02 -16.78
N ALA A 211 -7.45 4.42 -16.04
CA ALA A 211 -6.05 4.06 -16.17
C ALA A 211 -5.38 3.72 -14.81
N VAL A 212 -6.19 3.30 -13.83
CA VAL A 212 -6.00 1.92 -13.36
C VAL A 212 -6.25 1.05 -14.59
N VAL A 213 -5.27 0.98 -15.51
CA VAL A 213 -5.52 0.30 -16.77
C VAL A 213 -5.60 -1.18 -16.44
N LEU A 214 -6.76 -1.74 -16.80
CA LEU A 214 -6.97 -3.16 -17.03
C LEU A 214 -5.88 -3.65 -17.96
N SER A 215 -4.85 -4.29 -17.42
CA SER A 215 -3.99 -5.10 -18.26
C SER A 215 -3.23 -6.19 -17.60
N ASP A 216 -3.53 -7.35 -18.10
CA ASP A 216 -3.09 -8.63 -17.62
C ASP A 216 -1.62 -8.59 -17.20
N TRP A 217 -1.32 -9.03 -15.97
CA TRP A 217 0.02 -9.52 -15.77
C TRP A 217 0.06 -10.79 -16.54
N ARG A 218 0.90 -10.79 -17.54
CA ARG A 218 1.22 -11.98 -18.28
C ARG A 218 2.71 -11.95 -18.39
N GLU A 219 3.28 -13.04 -17.95
CA GLU A 219 4.58 -13.43 -18.42
C GLU A 219 4.35 -14.61 -19.37
#